data_AF-A0A7J3S6G4-F1
#
_entry.id   AF-A0A7J3S6G4-F1
#
_cell.length_a   1.000
_cell.length_b   1.000
_cell.length_c   1.000
_cell.angle_alpha   90.00
_cell.angle_beta   90.00
_cell.angle_gamma   90.00
#
_symmetry.space_group_name_H-M   'P 1'
#
loop_
_entity.id
_entity.type
_entity.pdbx_description
1 polymer ?
#
loop_
_entity_poly.entity_id
_entity_poly.type
_entity_poly.pdbx_seq_one_letter_code
_entity_poly.pdbx_strand_id
1 'polypeptide(L)'
;MIVLIQVLWEYSLIENKDEIPSSFKIKEIEIGETWNIGKGEYACIEISKKEKAIFVSDDLRARKIAEENNIKVTGSLGLIIAGVKKGKISKDKAKEIINEIYSKRLLYISEKLYKNVLLKIERNKNS
;
A
#
# COMPACT_ATOMS: atom_id res chain seq x y z
N MET A 1 10.00 8.72 4.06
CA MET A 1 8.87 8.11 3.35
C MET A 1 7.57 8.56 4.02
N ILE A 2 7.07 9.70 3.56
CA ILE A 2 5.81 10.39 3.91
C ILE A 2 4.63 9.76 3.13
N VAL A 3 4.88 8.62 2.47
CA VAL A 3 4.23 8.24 1.21
C VAL A 3 2.81 7.70 1.38
N LEU A 4 2.37 7.35 2.59
CA LEU A 4 1.00 6.85 2.78
C LEU A 4 -0.01 7.93 3.14
N ILE A 5 0.38 8.91 3.95
CA ILE A 5 -0.54 9.95 4.44
C ILE A 5 -0.90 10.91 3.32
N GLN A 6 0.03 11.23 2.42
CA GLN A 6 -0.21 12.12 1.30
C GLN A 6 -1.13 11.48 0.23
N VAL A 7 -0.98 10.18 -0.02
CA VAL A 7 -1.86 9.43 -0.94
C VAL A 7 -3.24 9.22 -0.33
N LEU A 8 -3.37 8.96 0.97
CA LEU A 8 -4.69 8.82 1.62
C LEU A 8 -5.44 10.16 1.71
N TRP A 9 -4.71 11.28 1.83
CA TRP A 9 -5.25 12.65 1.75
C TRP A 9 -5.76 12.98 0.34
N GLU A 10 -4.95 12.80 -0.70
CA GLU A 10 -5.31 13.13 -2.09
C GLU A 10 -6.57 12.39 -2.57
N TYR A 11 -6.83 11.19 -2.02
CA TYR A 11 -8.00 10.38 -2.34
C TYR A 11 -9.19 10.55 -1.36
N SER A 12 -9.13 11.51 -0.44
CA SER A 12 -10.18 11.80 0.57
C SER A 12 -10.59 10.55 1.38
N LEU A 13 -9.62 9.69 1.71
CA LEU A 13 -9.87 8.46 2.48
C LEU A 13 -9.68 8.67 4.00
N ILE A 14 -9.16 9.82 4.41
CA ILE A 14 -9.06 10.29 5.79
C ILE A 14 -9.52 11.76 5.75
N GLU A 15 -10.49 12.14 6.59
CA GLU A 15 -11.10 13.48 6.56
C GLU A 15 -10.38 14.50 7.45
N ASN A 16 -9.47 14.06 8.34
CA ASN A 16 -8.85 14.97 9.31
C ASN A 16 -7.35 14.76 9.53
N LYS A 17 -6.58 15.86 9.50
CA LYS A 17 -5.11 15.90 9.66
C LYS A 17 -4.68 15.66 11.11
N ASP A 18 -5.60 15.86 12.05
CA ASP A 18 -5.33 15.84 13.49
C ASP A 18 -5.31 14.42 14.08
N GLU A 19 -5.65 13.39 13.30
CA GLU A 19 -5.48 11.97 13.68
C GLU A 19 -4.06 11.44 13.42
N ILE A 20 -3.14 12.28 12.93
CA ILE A 20 -1.72 11.92 12.83
C ILE A 20 -1.16 11.94 14.26
N PRO A 21 -0.74 10.80 14.85
CA PRO A 21 -0.18 10.81 16.20
C PRO A 21 1.06 11.70 16.22
N SER A 22 0.94 12.86 16.85
CA SER A 22 1.89 13.98 16.76
C SER A 22 3.22 13.75 17.51
N SER A 23 3.46 12.55 18.03
CA SER A 23 4.77 12.23 18.61
C SER A 23 5.03 10.72 18.65
N PHE A 24 5.36 10.12 17.50
CA PHE A 24 6.18 8.92 17.54
C PHE A 24 7.64 9.37 17.66
N LYS A 25 8.16 9.39 18.89
CA LYS A 25 9.61 9.36 19.09
C LYS A 25 10.08 8.01 18.55
N ILE A 26 10.56 8.00 17.31
CA ILE A 26 11.32 6.89 16.76
C ILE A 26 12.52 6.76 17.72
N LYS A 27 12.43 5.85 18.70
CA LYS A 27 13.63 5.42 19.44
C LYS A 27 14.64 5.10 18.36
N GLU A 28 15.87 5.59 18.49
CA GLU A 28 16.97 5.18 17.62
C GLU A 28 17.01 3.66 17.62
N ILE A 29 16.49 3.08 16.54
CA ILE A 29 16.32 1.66 16.38
C ILE A 29 17.42 1.26 15.41
N GLU A 30 18.52 0.80 15.99
CA GLU A 30 19.55 -0.02 15.34
C GLU A 30 18.93 -1.36 14.89
N ILE A 31 17.93 -1.38 14.00
CA ILE A 31 17.28 -2.65 13.58
C ILE A 31 17.03 -2.72 12.06
N GLY A 32 17.54 -1.75 11.28
CA GLY A 32 17.51 -1.84 9.81
C GLY A 32 18.44 -2.91 9.23
N GLU A 33 19.50 -3.27 9.94
CA GLU A 33 20.54 -4.19 9.43
C GLU A 33 20.13 -5.66 9.52
N THR A 34 19.38 -6.06 10.56
CA THR A 34 19.00 -7.47 10.78
C THR A 34 18.00 -7.99 9.74
N TRP A 35 17.16 -7.11 9.19
CA TRP A 35 16.05 -7.47 8.30
C TRP A 35 16.20 -6.93 6.87
N ASN A 36 17.27 -6.17 6.63
CA ASN A 36 17.60 -5.57 5.34
C ASN A 36 16.43 -4.78 4.71
N ILE A 37 15.72 -4.03 5.57
CA ILE A 37 14.65 -3.06 5.22
C ILE A 37 15.00 -1.68 5.75
N GLY A 38 14.49 -0.64 5.10
CA GLY A 38 14.77 0.73 5.50
C GLY A 38 14.13 1.10 6.84
N LYS A 39 14.75 2.03 7.59
CA LYS A 39 14.20 2.56 8.85
C LYS A 39 12.74 3.05 8.73
N GLY A 40 12.39 3.62 7.56
CA GLY A 40 11.03 4.09 7.28
C GLY A 40 10.02 2.96 7.13
N GLU A 41 10.39 1.85 6.50
CA GLU A 41 9.51 0.67 6.36
C GLU A 41 9.27 0.02 7.72
N TYR A 42 10.35 -0.15 8.49
CA TYR A 42 10.27 -0.68 9.84
C TYR A 42 9.35 0.16 10.72
N ALA A 43 9.50 1.49 10.72
CA ALA A 43 8.62 2.37 11.47
C ALA A 43 7.14 2.22 11.07
N CYS A 44 6.86 2.10 9.76
CA CYS A 44 5.50 1.87 9.27
C CYS A 44 4.93 0.51 9.70
N ILE A 45 5.76 -0.54 9.75
CA ILE A 45 5.36 -1.87 10.24
C ILE A 45 4.99 -1.80 11.72
N GLU A 46 5.84 -1.19 12.55
CA GLU A 46 5.58 -1.04 13.99
C GLU A 46 4.31 -0.22 14.27
N ILE A 47 4.09 0.87 13.53
CA ILE A 47 2.85 1.66 13.61
C ILE A 47 1.65 0.80 13.20
N SER A 48 1.76 0.07 12.08
CA SER A 48 0.66 -0.79 11.60
C SER A 48 0.31 -1.88 12.62
N LYS A 49 1.31 -2.43 13.31
CA LYS A 49 1.14 -3.41 14.38
C LYS A 49 0.40 -2.81 15.58
N LYS A 50 0.86 -1.65 16.06
CA LYS A 50 0.30 -0.96 17.24
C LYS A 50 -1.15 -0.53 16.99
N GLU A 51 -1.41 0.08 15.84
CA GLU A 51 -2.72 0.66 15.49
C GLU A 51 -3.66 -0.37 14.84
N LYS A 52 -3.22 -1.64 14.71
CA LYS A 52 -3.96 -2.71 13.99
C LYS A 52 -4.37 -2.29 12.58
N ALA A 53 -3.54 -1.48 11.93
CA ALA A 53 -3.78 -0.92 10.60
C ALA A 53 -3.28 -1.86 9.50
N ILE A 54 -3.71 -1.61 8.26
CA ILE A 54 -3.19 -2.30 7.09
C ILE A 54 -1.85 -1.66 6.71
N PHE A 55 -0.80 -2.46 6.65
CA PHE A 55 0.49 -2.03 6.13
C PHE A 55 0.46 -1.98 4.61
N VAL A 56 0.93 -0.88 4.03
CA VAL A 56 0.99 -0.71 2.57
C VAL A 56 2.45 -0.58 2.16
N SER A 57 2.93 -1.51 1.35
CA SER A 57 4.24 -1.43 0.72
C SER A 57 4.23 -2.24 -0.56
N ASP A 58 5.05 -1.87 -1.54
CA ASP A 58 5.35 -2.70 -2.70
C ASP A 58 6.68 -3.46 -2.57
N ASP A 59 7.45 -3.21 -1.51
CA ASP A 59 8.68 -3.94 -1.20
C ASP A 59 8.38 -5.35 -0.68
N LEU A 60 8.98 -6.36 -1.33
CA LEU A 60 8.72 -7.77 -1.01
C LEU A 60 9.19 -8.15 0.40
N ARG A 61 10.30 -7.60 0.88
CA ARG A 61 10.87 -7.95 2.19
C ARG A 61 10.04 -7.31 3.30
N ALA A 62 9.72 -6.03 3.17
CA ALA A 62 8.86 -5.33 4.12
C ALA A 62 7.47 -6.00 4.22
N ARG A 63 6.89 -6.43 3.09
CA ARG A 63 5.64 -7.21 3.08
C ARG A 63 5.79 -8.49 3.89
N LYS A 64 6.84 -9.29 3.61
CA LYS A 64 7.06 -10.58 4.28
C LYS A 64 7.20 -10.41 5.80
N ILE A 65 7.98 -9.42 6.25
CA ILE A 65 8.16 -9.12 7.68
C ILE A 65 6.83 -8.73 8.33
N ALA A 66 6.03 -7.91 7.65
CA ALA A 66 4.71 -7.52 8.16
C ALA A 66 3.75 -8.73 8.25
N GLU A 67 3.73 -9.59 7.23
CA GLU A 67 2.92 -10.83 7.22
C GLU A 67 3.34 -11.80 8.33
N GLU A 68 4.65 -11.99 8.56
CA GLU A 68 5.21 -12.78 9.67
C GLU A 68 4.79 -12.22 11.04
N ASN A 69 4.50 -10.92 11.12
CA ASN A 69 3.97 -10.25 12.31
C ASN A 69 2.43 -10.22 12.38
N ASN A 70 1.73 -10.99 11.54
CA ASN A 70 0.26 -11.04 11.44
C ASN A 70 -0.39 -9.68 11.09
N ILE A 71 0.36 -8.79 10.45
CA ILE A 71 -0.16 -7.50 9.98
C ILE A 71 -0.77 -7.72 8.60
N LYS A 72 -1.96 -7.18 8.36
CA LYS A 72 -2.56 -7.22 7.02
C LYS A 72 -1.76 -6.33 6.08
N VAL A 73 -1.44 -6.84 4.90
CA VAL A 73 -0.60 -6.14 3.92
C VAL A 73 -1.33 -5.90 2.60
N THR A 74 -1.09 -4.75 1.99
CA THR A 74 -1.49 -4.45 0.60
C THR A 74 -0.41 -3.64 -0.11
N GLY A 75 -0.59 -3.38 -1.40
CA GLY A 75 0.29 -2.54 -2.22
C GLY A 75 -0.47 -1.61 -3.14
N SER A 76 0.26 -0.96 -4.04
CA SER A 76 -0.32 0.01 -4.99
C SER A 76 -1.45 -0.60 -5.83
N LEU A 77 -1.28 -1.83 -6.34
CA LEU A 77 -2.33 -2.53 -7.09
C LEU A 77 -3.57 -2.82 -6.24
N GLY A 78 -3.38 -3.12 -4.95
CA GLY A 78 -4.47 -3.35 -4.01
C GLY A 78 -5.25 -2.07 -3.70
N LEU A 79 -4.55 -0.92 -3.61
CA LEU A 79 -5.19 0.39 -3.46
C LEU A 79 -6.03 0.75 -4.69
N ILE A 80 -5.52 0.51 -5.90
CA ILE A 80 -6.28 0.74 -7.15
C ILE A 80 -7.57 -0.10 -7.15
N ILE A 81 -7.46 -1.40 -6.82
CA ILE A 81 -8.64 -2.28 -6.72
C ILE A 81 -9.63 -1.77 -5.66
N ALA A 82 -9.14 -1.29 -4.51
CA ALA A 82 -9.99 -0.73 -3.47
C ALA A 82 -10.71 0.55 -3.93
N GLY A 83 -10.02 1.41 -4.68
CA GLY A 83 -10.60 2.61 -5.31
C GLY A 83 -11.73 2.27 -6.27
N VAL A 84 -11.54 1.24 -7.11
CA VAL A 84 -12.61 0.73 -7.99
C VAL A 84 -13.81 0.22 -7.19
N LYS A 85 -13.57 -0.60 -6.16
CA LYS A 85 -14.63 -1.14 -5.30
C LYS A 85 -15.44 -0.06 -4.58
N LYS A 86 -14.80 1.05 -4.24
CA LYS A 86 -15.44 2.21 -3.58
C LYS A 86 -16.06 3.20 -4.57
N GLY A 87 -16.04 2.92 -5.87
CA GLY A 87 -16.54 3.84 -6.90
C GLY A 87 -15.70 5.12 -7.05
N LYS A 88 -14.49 5.18 -6.48
CA LYS A 88 -13.60 6.34 -6.53
C LYS A 88 -12.75 6.37 -7.80
N ILE A 89 -12.53 5.21 -8.42
CA ILE A 89 -11.80 5.06 -9.69
C ILE A 89 -12.69 4.25 -10.63
N SER A 90 -12.92 4.73 -11.85
CA SER A 90 -13.64 3.94 -12.85
C SER A 90 -12.81 2.72 -13.26
N LYS A 91 -13.48 1.64 -13.72
CA LYS A 91 -12.77 0.44 -14.18
C LYS A 91 -11.79 0.74 -15.30
N ASP A 92 -12.19 1.58 -16.27
CA ASP A 92 -11.35 1.91 -17.42
C ASP A 92 -10.13 2.72 -16.99
N LYS A 93 -10.30 3.68 -16.07
CA LYS A 93 -9.16 4.42 -15.53
C LYS A 93 -8.21 3.53 -14.74
N ALA A 94 -8.74 2.58 -13.97
CA ALA A 94 -7.91 1.62 -13.25
C ALA A 94 -7.10 0.73 -14.21
N LYS A 95 -7.70 0.24 -15.31
CA LYS A 95 -7.00 -0.53 -16.34
C LYS A 95 -5.90 0.29 -17.00
N GLU A 96 -6.18 1.54 -17.36
CA GLU A 96 -5.20 2.46 -17.94
C GLU A 96 -3.97 2.61 -17.02
N ILE A 97 -4.20 2.91 -15.73
CA ILE A 97 -3.13 3.06 -14.73
C ILE A 97 -2.32 1.76 -14.60
N ILE A 98 -2.98 0.60 -14.53
CA ILE A 98 -2.28 -0.69 -14.37
C ILE A 98 -1.48 -1.05 -15.62
N ASN A 99 -2.02 -0.78 -16.80
CA ASN A 99 -1.32 -0.98 -18.07
C ASN A 99 -0.07 -0.09 -18.13
N GLU A 100 -0.19 1.17 -17.72
CA GLU A 100 0.94 2.10 -17.67
C GLU A 100 2.03 1.63 -16.69
N ILE A 101 1.66 1.24 -15.48
CA ILE A 101 2.61 0.71 -14.48
C ILE A 101 3.36 -0.50 -15.05
N TYR A 102 2.64 -1.42 -15.72
CA TYR A 102 3.22 -2.62 -16.31
C TYR A 102 4.12 -2.31 -17.51
N SER A 103 3.64 -1.51 -18.47
CA SER A 103 4.35 -1.25 -19.73
C SER A 103 5.59 -0.38 -19.51
N LYS A 104 5.52 0.60 -18.61
CA LYS A 104 6.63 1.50 -18.27
C LYS A 104 7.55 0.93 -17.19
N ARG A 105 7.26 -0.28 -16.68
CA ARG A 105 8.02 -0.94 -15.59
C ARG A 105 8.20 -0.04 -14.36
N LEU A 106 7.17 0.75 -14.03
CA LEU A 106 7.19 1.64 -12.85
C LEU A 106 7.22 0.84 -11.54
N LEU A 107 6.66 -0.37 -11.56
CA LEU A 107 6.72 -1.34 -10.49
C LEU A 107 6.96 -2.73 -11.09
N TYR A 108 7.75 -3.57 -10.40
CA TYR A 108 7.89 -4.96 -10.79
C TYR A 108 6.56 -5.70 -10.56
N ILE A 109 5.95 -6.14 -11.66
CA ILE A 109 4.71 -6.91 -11.64
C ILE A 109 4.92 -8.11 -12.56
N SER A 110 4.75 -9.32 -12.03
CA SER A 110 4.77 -10.51 -12.86
C SER A 110 3.59 -10.48 -13.84
N GLU A 111 3.76 -11.02 -15.05
CA GLU A 111 2.68 -11.08 -16.04
C GLU A 111 1.42 -11.77 -15.47
N LYS A 112 1.61 -12.81 -14.64
CA LYS A 112 0.54 -13.50 -13.92
C LYS A 112 -0.21 -12.55 -12.98
N LEU A 113 0.50 -11.75 -12.19
CA LEU A 113 -0.12 -10.79 -11.27
C LEU A 113 -0.86 -9.70 -12.02
N TYR A 114 -0.27 -9.17 -13.10
CA TYR A 114 -0.89 -8.17 -13.97
C TYR A 114 -2.24 -8.67 -14.52
N LYS A 115 -2.26 -9.85 -15.16
CA LYS A 115 -3.50 -10.46 -15.68
C LYS A 115 -4.54 -10.69 -14.58
N ASN A 116 -4.12 -11.18 -13.42
CA ASN A 116 -5.02 -11.41 -12.29
C ASN A 116 -5.68 -10.12 -11.78
N VAL A 117 -4.94 -9.01 -11.76
CA VAL A 117 -5.46 -7.72 -11.30
C VAL A 117 -6.49 -7.17 -12.29
N LEU A 118 -6.23 -7.25 -13.60
CA LEU A 118 -7.20 -6.83 -14.62
C LEU A 118 -8.51 -7.63 -14.52
N LEU A 119 -8.43 -8.95 -14.35
CA LEU A 119 -9.61 -9.80 -14.14
C LEU A 119 -10.40 -9.42 -12.89
N LYS A 120 -9.71 -9.05 -11.80
CA LYS A 120 -10.37 -8.58 -10.57
C LYS A 120 -11.13 -7.27 -10.79
N ILE A 121 -10.59 -6.35 -11.58
CA ILE A 121 -11.25 -5.08 -11.88
C ILE A 121 -12.51 -5.30 -12.71
N GLU A 122 -12.45 -6.15 -13.73
CA GLU A 122 -13.63 -6.45 -14.56
C GLU A 122 -14.76 -7.06 -13.75
N ARG A 123 -14.43 -8.00 -12.86
CA ARG A 123 -15.38 -8.73 -12.02
C ARG A 123 -16.02 -7.90 -10.92
N ASN A 124 -15.47 -6.74 -10.55
CA ASN A 124 -16.13 -5.87 -9.57
C ASN A 124 -17.44 -5.37 -10.17
N LYS A 125 -18.59 -5.86 -9.69
CA LYS A 125 -19.88 -5.28 -10.08
C LYS A 125 -19.94 -3.88 -9.49
N ASN A 126 -20.06 -2.84 -10.34
CA ASN A 126 -20.41 -1.51 -9.85
C ASN A 126 -21.76 -1.69 -9.14
N SER A 127 -21.77 -1.54 -7.81
CA SER A 127 -23.00 -1.51 -7.02
C SER A 127 -23.55 -0.09 -7.02
#